data_AF-A0A8H6SCT9-F1
#
_entry.id   AF-A0A8H6SCT9-F1
#
_cell.length_a   1.000
_cell.length_b   1.000
_cell.length_c   1.000
_cell.angle_alpha   90.00
_cell.angle_beta   90.00
_cell.angle_gamma   90.00
#
_symmetry.space_group_name_H-M   'P 1'
#
loop_
_entity.id
_entity.type
_entity.pdbx_description
1 polymer ?
#
loop_
_entity_poly.entity_id
_entity_poly.type
_entity_poly.pdbx_seq_one_letter_code
_entity_poly.pdbx_strand_id
1 'polypeptide(L)'
;MYTTNPKTREWGKHVLGLSRIKLIYARITLTRFTTLYFALAVFSCLSLVIIQSRIFFSNTEGQHAIDDLLHSTNVSTTTIGLSFLRDGDVLLCKNIPGQPDSNCSTLVHRYGHGRMHVRDSTPQLETRAVNLEQCAISLMWLGDVLTDARREDLVILAYQLWLLSMSMMTLLNESLPHLFAALAARALSLGWAGFRLSGNMNLYHAYEHVIAVGKCNGFDPMGDWWSQGGIEVAALVFNLLDFLLSAAVSYKLFKVYASQTFSRVGASAEVHRVYKLVLFFSVMLQLAGFFVLAQTALWIGKISLGPIRMLADHFRMYLAGLIVTAVFSIPWLVLGWLSVRRESKILFLLFAAISCVLFAMATLTLISPLYRFVLTSWSFYATISITADVLLIATSVLAIVCRTQFGKGLAHFLRVETMLDEGDFTPVTFAKGDVSPTYDGTKYELDPELAVLGYSYPKEKGDTLKPAMSGESRKISAFSMILSDQHAENSTIHLSSTPALFQGALTRLPDHAVVKPVARSTSLSSPTNSAASSVLSKSPSPSPPLVEDRNSRTPTREPTKLAAAVVRSGSVPPARRMPPPGRVGLPSRPRARSVSKPAGNFF
;
A
#
# COMPACT_ATOMS: atom_id res chain seq x y z
N MET A 1 28.43 33.98 -19.27
CA MET A 1 28.26 32.74 -18.46
C MET A 1 28.53 33.10 -17.02
N TYR A 2 27.50 33.31 -16.20
CA TYR A 2 27.68 33.61 -14.77
C TYR A 2 27.75 32.30 -13.99
N THR A 3 28.94 31.97 -13.48
CA THR A 3 29.16 30.84 -12.57
C THR A 3 28.56 31.20 -11.20
N THR A 4 27.31 30.82 -10.96
CA THR A 4 26.70 30.94 -9.64
C THR A 4 27.45 30.07 -8.63
N ASN A 5 27.98 30.70 -7.58
CA ASN A 5 28.77 30.08 -6.53
C ASN A 5 27.99 28.92 -5.86
N PRO A 6 28.52 27.68 -5.80
CA PRO A 6 27.80 26.53 -5.24
C PRO A 6 27.29 26.75 -3.80
N LYS A 7 27.94 27.62 -3.01
CA LYS A 7 27.52 27.93 -1.64
C LYS A 7 26.19 28.68 -1.54
N THR A 8 25.83 29.52 -2.52
CA THR A 8 24.54 30.25 -2.48
C THR A 8 23.35 29.34 -2.80
N ARG A 9 23.58 28.26 -3.55
CA ARG A 9 22.55 27.25 -3.86
C ARG A 9 22.19 26.37 -2.67
N GLU A 10 23.14 26.09 -1.76
CA GLU A 10 22.81 25.38 -0.52
C GLU A 10 22.05 26.26 0.47
N TRP A 11 22.43 27.52 0.61
CA TRP A 11 21.71 28.47 1.46
C TRP A 11 20.25 28.66 1.02
N GLY A 12 20.01 28.75 -0.30
CA GLY A 12 18.65 28.82 -0.84
C GLY A 12 17.78 27.60 -0.51
N LYS A 13 18.36 26.38 -0.44
CA LYS A 13 17.63 25.17 -0.06
C LYS A 13 17.20 25.19 1.42
N HIS A 14 18.06 25.70 2.30
CA HIS A 14 17.73 25.84 3.73
C HIS A 14 16.62 26.89 3.97
N VAL A 15 16.68 28.02 3.27
CA VAL A 15 15.66 29.07 3.36
C VAL A 15 14.30 28.60 2.83
N LEU A 16 14.28 27.86 1.71
CA LEU A 16 13.05 27.25 1.17
C LEU A 16 12.47 26.16 2.08
N GLY A 17 13.30 25.48 2.88
CA GLY A 17 12.85 24.53 3.89
C GLY A 17 12.14 25.22 5.07
N LEU A 18 12.72 26.31 5.58
CA LEU A 18 12.18 27.07 6.72
C LEU A 18 10.83 27.72 6.41
N SER A 19 10.65 28.29 5.22
CA SER A 19 9.37 28.90 4.82
C SER A 19 8.23 27.87 4.77
N ARG A 20 8.53 26.64 4.30
CA ARG A 20 7.56 25.53 4.26
C ARG A 20 7.18 25.05 5.65
N ILE A 21 8.15 24.93 6.55
CA ILE A 21 7.88 24.54 7.94
C ILE A 21 6.97 25.57 8.62
N LYS A 22 7.21 26.88 8.39
CA LYS A 22 6.35 27.94 8.94
C LYS A 22 4.90 27.85 8.42
N LEU A 23 4.72 27.56 7.13
CA LEU A 23 3.39 27.35 6.53
C LEU A 23 2.69 26.13 7.12
N ILE A 24 3.40 25.02 7.24
CA ILE A 24 2.92 23.79 7.86
C ILE A 24 2.49 24.06 9.31
N TYR A 25 3.34 24.74 10.08
CA TYR A 25 3.07 25.08 11.47
C TYR A 25 1.81 25.94 11.59
N ALA A 26 1.69 27.01 10.77
CA ALA A 26 0.53 27.89 10.76
C ALA A 26 -0.77 27.12 10.48
N ARG A 27 -0.76 26.16 9.54
CA ARG A 27 -1.93 25.31 9.25
C ARG A 27 -2.27 24.36 10.39
N ILE A 28 -1.26 23.75 11.01
CA ILE A 28 -1.49 22.84 12.15
C ILE A 28 -2.13 23.61 13.30
N THR A 29 -1.63 24.81 13.61
CA THR A 29 -2.12 25.65 14.72
C THR A 29 -3.37 26.47 14.40
N LEU A 30 -3.92 26.37 13.18
CA LEU A 30 -5.05 27.19 12.73
C LEU A 30 -6.27 27.05 13.64
N THR A 31 -6.58 25.82 14.08
CA THR A 31 -7.71 25.55 14.98
C THR A 31 -7.30 24.58 16.08
N ARG A 32 -7.98 24.64 17.23
CA ARG A 32 -7.76 23.68 18.32
C ARG A 32 -7.98 22.23 17.87
N PHE A 33 -8.92 22.00 16.95
CA PHE A 33 -9.23 20.68 16.42
C PHE A 33 -8.17 20.14 15.46
N THR A 34 -7.55 21.00 14.63
CA THR A 34 -6.44 20.58 13.74
C THR A 34 -5.20 20.22 14.55
N THR A 35 -4.86 21.01 15.57
CA THR A 35 -3.76 20.68 16.49
C THR A 35 -4.03 19.37 17.22
N LEU A 36 -5.25 19.17 17.73
CA LEU A 36 -5.63 17.93 18.41
C LEU A 36 -5.56 16.72 17.48
N TYR A 37 -6.05 16.84 16.25
CA TYR A 37 -5.98 15.77 15.25
C TYR A 37 -4.54 15.39 14.91
N PHE A 38 -3.68 16.40 14.71
CA PHE A 38 -2.26 16.18 14.43
C PHE A 38 -1.56 15.49 15.61
N ALA A 39 -1.76 16.00 16.82
CA ALA A 39 -1.18 15.43 18.04
C ALA A 39 -1.64 13.98 18.24
N LEU A 40 -2.92 13.69 18.03
CA LEU A 40 -3.46 12.33 18.08
C LEU A 40 -2.82 11.44 17.01
N ALA A 41 -2.70 11.89 15.76
CA ALA A 41 -2.08 11.11 14.69
C ALA A 41 -0.61 10.79 15.00
N VAL A 42 0.17 11.74 15.53
CA VAL A 42 1.56 11.52 15.95
C VAL A 42 1.62 10.55 17.13
N PHE A 43 0.81 10.76 18.17
CA PHE A 43 0.77 9.91 19.35
C PHE A 43 0.40 8.46 19.00
N SER A 44 -0.63 8.27 18.19
CA SER A 44 -1.07 6.95 17.73
C SER A 44 0.01 6.27 16.89
N CYS A 45 0.65 7.00 15.96
CA CYS A 45 1.74 6.46 15.16
C CYS A 45 2.90 5.98 16.04
N LEU A 46 3.34 6.79 17.01
CA LEU A 46 4.45 6.41 17.91
C LEU A 46 4.08 5.21 18.78
N SER A 47 2.90 5.23 19.39
CA SER A 47 2.42 4.15 20.27
C SER A 47 2.30 2.83 19.52
N LEU A 48 1.67 2.85 18.34
CA LEU A 48 1.50 1.65 17.51
C LEU A 48 2.83 1.16 16.94
N VAL A 49 3.75 2.05 16.54
CA VAL A 49 5.10 1.64 16.10
C VAL A 49 5.85 0.94 17.24
N ILE A 50 5.79 1.46 18.47
CA ILE A 50 6.43 0.82 19.63
C ILE A 50 5.83 -0.57 19.88
N ILE A 51 4.51 -0.68 19.95
CA ILE A 51 3.83 -1.96 20.20
C ILE A 51 4.15 -2.97 19.10
N GLN A 52 4.04 -2.57 17.82
CA GLN A 52 4.32 -3.45 16.69
C GLN A 52 5.80 -3.85 16.60
N SER A 53 6.72 -2.98 17.00
CA SER A 53 8.15 -3.32 17.08
C SER A 53 8.43 -4.40 18.14
N ARG A 54 7.68 -4.38 19.26
CA ARG A 54 7.80 -5.44 20.29
C ARG A 54 7.22 -6.77 19.79
N ILE A 55 6.10 -6.75 19.07
CA ILE A 55 5.53 -7.94 18.42
C ILE A 55 6.51 -8.51 17.40
N PHE A 56 7.10 -7.67 16.54
CA PHE A 56 8.13 -8.06 15.57
C PHE A 56 9.33 -8.75 16.23
N PHE A 57 9.82 -8.18 17.33
CA PHE A 57 10.94 -8.73 18.08
C PHE A 57 10.60 -10.08 18.70
N SER A 58 9.42 -10.21 19.32
CA SER A 58 8.90 -11.47 19.86
C SER A 58 8.79 -12.56 18.79
N ASN A 59 8.24 -12.23 17.61
CA ASN A 59 8.17 -13.18 16.49
C ASN A 59 9.56 -13.61 16.00
N THR A 60 10.54 -12.69 16.08
CA THR A 60 11.94 -12.99 15.72
C THR A 60 12.60 -13.91 16.76
N GLU A 61 12.37 -13.71 18.05
CA GLU A 61 12.85 -14.61 19.11
C GLU A 61 12.25 -16.02 18.96
N GLY A 62 10.94 -16.12 18.71
CA GLY A 62 10.28 -17.40 18.47
C GLY A 62 10.85 -18.13 17.24
N GLN A 63 11.17 -17.40 16.17
CA GLN A 63 11.83 -17.97 15.00
C GLN A 63 13.23 -18.50 15.34
N HIS A 64 14.03 -17.74 16.08
CA HIS A 64 15.36 -18.19 16.49
C HIS A 64 15.31 -19.44 17.38
N ALA A 65 14.35 -19.54 18.29
CA ALA A 65 14.16 -20.73 19.13
C ALA A 65 13.87 -21.99 18.28
N ILE A 66 13.06 -21.86 17.22
CA ILE A 66 12.79 -22.98 16.29
C ILE A 66 14.04 -23.32 15.47
N ASP A 67 14.75 -22.31 14.96
CA ASP A 67 15.96 -22.51 14.16
C ASP A 67 17.07 -23.20 14.97
N ASP A 68 17.25 -22.82 16.23
CA ASP A 68 18.22 -23.45 17.15
C ASP A 68 17.86 -24.91 17.44
N LEU A 69 16.56 -25.22 17.62
CA LEU A 69 16.10 -26.60 17.80
C LEU A 69 16.32 -27.46 16.55
N LEU A 70 16.00 -26.92 15.36
CA LEU A 70 16.23 -27.59 14.08
C LEU A 70 17.73 -27.86 13.86
N HIS A 71 18.60 -26.91 14.23
CA HIS A 71 20.05 -27.09 14.16
C HIS A 71 20.55 -28.16 15.14
N SER A 72 20.04 -28.17 16.38
CA SER A 72 20.47 -29.13 17.42
C SER A 72 20.12 -30.58 17.10
N THR A 73 19.05 -30.82 16.33
CA THR A 73 18.54 -32.16 16.02
C THR A 73 19.21 -32.80 14.80
N ASN A 74 20.14 -32.10 14.15
CA ASN A 74 20.71 -32.53 12.85
C ASN A 74 19.64 -32.87 11.81
N VAL A 75 18.42 -32.33 11.94
CA VAL A 75 17.36 -32.47 10.94
C VAL A 75 17.84 -31.70 9.72
N SER A 76 18.43 -32.44 8.79
CA SER A 76 19.05 -31.83 7.64
C SER A 76 17.99 -31.07 6.85
N THR A 77 18.27 -29.80 6.58
CA THR A 77 17.45 -28.87 5.79
C THR A 77 17.16 -29.41 4.38
N THR A 78 17.81 -30.52 3.98
CA THR A 78 17.52 -31.30 2.78
C THR A 78 16.14 -31.96 2.75
N THR A 79 15.41 -32.04 3.86
CA THR A 79 13.99 -32.46 3.84
C THR A 79 13.12 -31.29 3.34
N ILE A 80 13.35 -30.91 2.09
CA ILE A 80 12.74 -29.75 1.43
C ILE A 80 11.30 -30.11 1.10
N GLY A 81 10.36 -29.43 1.76
CA GLY A 81 8.94 -29.53 1.44
C GLY A 81 8.15 -28.35 1.99
N LEU A 82 6.95 -28.16 1.48
CA LEU A 82 5.98 -27.20 2.02
C LEU A 82 5.24 -27.87 3.16
N SER A 83 5.43 -27.36 4.37
CA SER A 83 4.64 -27.75 5.52
C SER A 83 3.42 -26.86 5.67
N PHE A 84 2.24 -27.45 5.82
CA PHE A 84 1.02 -26.71 6.15
C PHE A 84 0.07 -27.56 7.00
N LEU A 85 -0.79 -26.87 7.74
CA LEU A 85 -1.83 -27.48 8.55
C LEU A 85 -3.11 -27.63 7.72
N ARG A 86 -3.66 -28.84 7.61
CA ARG A 86 -4.98 -29.10 7.01
C ARG A 86 -5.73 -30.11 7.86
N ASP A 87 -6.96 -29.76 8.22
CA ASP A 87 -7.87 -30.61 9.03
C ASP A 87 -7.32 -31.04 10.41
N GLY A 88 -6.30 -30.34 10.91
CA GLY A 88 -5.58 -30.66 12.14
C GLY A 88 -4.36 -31.56 11.94
N ASP A 89 -4.08 -31.97 10.71
CA ASP A 89 -2.88 -32.73 10.33
C ASP A 89 -1.81 -31.77 9.77
N VAL A 90 -0.56 -31.98 10.18
CA VAL A 90 0.59 -31.29 9.56
C VAL A 90 1.07 -32.16 8.40
N LEU A 91 0.91 -31.64 7.17
CA LEU A 91 1.32 -32.30 5.94
C LEU A 91 2.63 -31.69 5.45
N LEU A 92 3.53 -32.52 4.97
CA LEU A 92 4.74 -32.11 4.25
C LEU A 92 4.63 -32.56 2.81
N CYS A 93 4.60 -31.60 1.89
CA CYS A 93 4.53 -31.88 0.45
C CYS A 93 5.82 -31.52 -0.25
N LYS A 94 6.31 -32.41 -1.12
CA LYS A 94 7.47 -32.13 -1.97
C LYS A 94 7.19 -31.09 -3.06
N ASN A 95 5.94 -30.98 -3.49
CA ASN A 95 5.46 -30.05 -4.51
C ASN A 95 4.26 -29.24 -4.00
N ILE A 96 3.76 -28.31 -4.82
CA ILE A 96 2.61 -27.46 -4.52
C ILE A 96 1.38 -28.35 -4.21
N PRO A 97 0.74 -28.21 -3.03
CA PRO A 97 -0.40 -29.04 -2.67
C PRO A 97 -1.56 -28.94 -3.68
N GLY A 98 -2.12 -30.08 -4.05
CA GLY A 98 -3.27 -30.15 -4.98
C GLY A 98 -2.89 -30.25 -6.45
N GLN A 99 -1.60 -30.30 -6.78
CA GLN A 99 -1.13 -30.69 -8.12
C GLN A 99 -1.06 -32.23 -8.24
N PRO A 100 -1.23 -32.81 -9.45
CA PRO A 100 -1.21 -34.26 -9.64
C PRO A 100 0.08 -34.93 -9.14
N ASP A 101 1.20 -34.20 -9.18
CA ASP A 101 2.52 -34.68 -8.73
C ASP A 101 2.84 -34.30 -7.27
N SER A 102 1.86 -33.83 -6.49
CA SER A 102 2.07 -33.46 -5.09
C SER A 102 2.05 -34.69 -4.19
N ASN A 103 3.21 -35.31 -3.99
CA ASN A 103 3.38 -36.32 -2.95
C ASN A 103 3.47 -35.62 -1.59
N CYS A 104 2.39 -35.74 -0.82
CA CYS A 104 2.23 -35.18 0.51
C CYS A 104 2.22 -36.30 1.54
N SER A 105 3.15 -36.26 2.49
CA SER A 105 3.19 -37.17 3.62
C SER A 105 2.65 -36.47 4.86
N THR A 106 1.73 -37.11 5.58
CA THR A 106 1.31 -36.62 6.89
C THR A 106 2.44 -36.84 7.90
N LEU A 107 2.97 -35.75 8.45
CA LEU A 107 3.96 -35.78 9.52
C LEU A 107 3.29 -36.04 10.88
N VAL A 108 2.15 -35.38 11.07
CA VAL A 108 1.39 -35.42 12.31
C VAL A 108 -0.07 -35.70 11.98
N HIS A 109 -0.57 -36.84 12.43
CA HIS A 109 -2.00 -37.11 12.45
C HIS A 109 -2.61 -36.49 13.69
N ARG A 110 -3.74 -35.82 13.51
CA ARG A 110 -4.65 -35.46 14.57
C ARG A 110 -4.97 -36.73 15.34
N TYR A 111 -4.72 -36.71 16.65
CA TYR A 111 -5.18 -37.77 17.52
C TYR A 111 -6.69 -37.89 17.32
N GLY A 112 -7.10 -38.98 16.65
CA GLY A 112 -8.50 -39.29 16.47
C GLY A 112 -9.16 -39.19 17.84
N HIS A 113 -10.37 -38.63 17.88
CA HIS A 113 -11.18 -38.40 19.07
C HIS A 113 -11.61 -39.70 19.77
N GLY A 114 -10.81 -40.77 19.69
CA GLY A 114 -10.88 -41.92 20.58
C GLY A 114 -10.75 -41.37 21.99
N ARG A 115 -11.85 -41.43 22.73
CA ARG A 115 -11.91 -41.10 24.16
C ARG A 115 -10.63 -41.62 24.80
N MET A 116 -9.79 -40.70 25.27
CA MET A 116 -8.72 -41.06 26.18
C MET A 116 -9.41 -41.68 27.38
N HIS A 117 -9.51 -43.02 27.40
CA HIS A 117 -9.61 -43.73 28.64
C HIS A 117 -8.29 -43.43 29.34
N VAL A 118 -8.33 -42.42 30.22
CA VAL A 118 -7.35 -42.23 31.28
C VAL A 118 -7.39 -43.53 32.07
N ARG A 119 -6.62 -44.51 31.61
CA ARG A 119 -6.41 -45.75 32.32
C ARG A 119 -5.46 -45.34 33.42
N ASP A 120 -6.01 -45.29 34.63
CA ASP A 120 -5.41 -44.91 35.91
C ASP A 120 -4.19 -45.78 36.24
N SER A 121 -3.16 -45.65 35.41
CA SER A 121 -1.94 -46.44 35.43
C SER A 121 -0.91 -45.55 36.06
N THR A 122 -0.64 -45.83 37.33
CA THR A 122 0.45 -45.33 38.18
C THR A 122 1.60 -44.63 37.44
N PRO A 123 2.07 -43.47 37.94
CA PRO A 123 3.14 -42.69 37.33
C PRO A 123 4.49 -43.40 37.56
N GLN A 124 4.78 -44.42 36.76
CA GLN A 124 6.17 -44.79 36.52
C GLN A 124 6.75 -43.72 35.60
N LEU A 125 7.62 -42.91 36.19
CA LEU A 125 8.47 -41.90 35.57
C LEU A 125 9.50 -42.58 34.64
N GLU A 126 9.03 -43.43 33.74
CA GLU A 126 9.84 -43.97 32.67
C GLU A 126 10.17 -42.79 31.77
N THR A 127 11.44 -42.40 31.77
CA THR A 127 12.01 -41.28 31.01
C THR A 127 11.87 -41.61 29.53
N ARG A 128 10.64 -41.48 29.02
CA ARG A 128 10.29 -41.84 27.65
C ARG A 128 11.01 -40.84 26.78
N ALA A 129 12.12 -41.30 26.18
CA ALA A 129 12.98 -40.47 25.34
C ALA A 129 12.09 -39.76 24.32
N VAL A 130 11.95 -38.44 24.47
CA VAL A 130 11.17 -37.62 23.55
C VAL A 130 11.85 -37.75 22.19
N ASN A 131 11.09 -38.14 21.17
CA ASN A 131 11.62 -38.18 19.81
C ASN A 131 11.76 -36.75 19.29
N LEU A 132 12.86 -36.10 19.69
CA LEU A 132 13.13 -34.70 19.44
C LEU A 132 13.17 -34.37 17.94
N GLU A 133 13.57 -35.33 17.11
CA GLU A 133 13.58 -35.21 15.65
C GLU A 133 12.16 -35.01 15.09
N GLN A 134 11.18 -35.82 15.52
CA GLN A 134 9.79 -35.67 15.09
C GLN A 134 9.15 -34.38 15.59
N CYS A 135 9.48 -33.97 16.82
CA CYS A 135 9.04 -32.70 17.40
C CYS A 135 9.59 -31.52 16.57
N ALA A 136 10.88 -31.51 16.27
CA ALA A 136 11.53 -30.47 15.47
C ALA A 136 10.96 -30.38 14.05
N ILE A 137 10.74 -31.52 13.37
CA ILE A 137 10.12 -31.55 12.04
C ILE A 137 8.70 -30.94 12.07
N SER A 138 7.91 -31.19 13.12
CA SER A 138 6.56 -30.62 13.24
C SER A 138 6.55 -29.09 13.45
N LEU A 139 7.63 -28.53 13.98
CA LEU A 139 7.78 -27.08 14.20
C LEU A 139 8.15 -26.31 12.93
N MET A 140 8.56 -26.98 11.84
CA MET A 140 8.88 -26.30 10.58
C MET A 140 7.70 -25.46 10.07
N TRP A 141 6.48 -25.97 10.21
CA TRP A 141 5.27 -25.22 9.86
C TRP A 141 5.11 -23.95 10.70
N LEU A 142 5.38 -24.04 12.01
CA LEU A 142 5.31 -22.88 12.90
C LEU A 142 6.39 -21.85 12.54
N GLY A 143 7.60 -22.29 12.21
CA GLY A 143 8.68 -21.42 11.73
C GLY A 143 8.33 -20.65 10.45
N ASP A 144 7.65 -21.31 9.50
CA ASP A 144 7.11 -20.66 8.31
C ASP A 144 6.04 -19.61 8.66
N VAL A 145 5.13 -19.91 9.60
CA VAL A 145 4.09 -18.98 10.06
C VAL A 145 4.70 -17.77 10.79
N LEU A 146 5.70 -17.97 11.66
CA LEU A 146 6.40 -16.88 12.36
C LEU A 146 7.18 -16.00 11.38
N THR A 147 7.80 -16.59 10.36
CA THR A 147 8.47 -15.84 9.30
C THR A 147 7.50 -14.97 8.52
N ASP A 148 6.30 -15.48 8.25
CA ASP A 148 5.23 -14.70 7.62
C ASP A 148 4.73 -13.60 8.55
N ALA A 149 4.45 -13.88 9.83
CA ALA A 149 4.05 -12.89 10.84
C ALA A 149 5.04 -11.73 10.94
N ARG A 150 6.35 -12.01 10.91
CA ARG A 150 7.40 -10.98 10.87
C ARG A 150 7.29 -10.06 9.66
N ARG A 151 6.92 -10.59 8.48
CA ARG A 151 6.67 -9.77 7.28
C ARG A 151 5.39 -8.95 7.40
N GLU A 152 4.35 -9.50 8.02
CA GLU A 152 3.12 -8.75 8.32
C GLU A 152 3.44 -7.55 9.21
N ASP A 153 4.22 -7.75 10.27
CA ASP A 153 4.63 -6.70 11.20
C ASP A 153 5.37 -5.55 10.48
N LEU A 154 6.28 -5.87 9.56
CA LEU A 154 6.98 -4.85 8.77
C LEU A 154 6.02 -4.02 7.90
N VAL A 155 5.05 -4.66 7.26
CA VAL A 155 4.04 -3.95 6.47
C VAL A 155 3.14 -3.11 7.35
N ILE A 156 2.75 -3.60 8.53
CA ILE A 156 1.95 -2.84 9.49
C ILE A 156 2.74 -1.65 10.04
N LEU A 157 4.04 -1.79 10.33
CA LEU A 157 4.91 -0.68 10.70
C LEU A 157 4.98 0.38 9.60
N ALA A 158 5.20 -0.03 8.35
CA ALA A 158 5.18 0.87 7.19
C ALA A 158 3.81 1.54 7.01
N TYR A 159 2.73 0.81 7.28
CA TYR A 159 1.35 1.32 7.22
C TYR A 159 1.11 2.44 8.24
N GLN A 160 1.64 2.33 9.46
CA GLN A 160 1.52 3.41 10.46
C GLN A 160 2.22 4.69 10.01
N LEU A 161 3.42 4.59 9.45
CA LEU A 161 4.14 5.74 8.90
C LEU A 161 3.41 6.36 7.70
N TRP A 162 2.82 5.52 6.84
CA TRP A 162 2.00 5.97 5.73
C TRP A 162 0.71 6.65 6.21
N LEU A 163 0.02 6.12 7.23
CA LEU A 163 -1.15 6.72 7.86
C LEU A 163 -0.86 8.10 8.46
N LEU A 164 0.31 8.26 9.10
CA LEU A 164 0.77 9.55 9.58
C LEU A 164 0.95 10.54 8.42
N SER A 165 1.53 10.07 7.31
CA SER A 165 1.70 10.88 6.08
C SER A 165 0.35 11.30 5.48
N MET A 166 -0.65 10.41 5.46
CA MET A 166 -2.02 10.72 5.02
C MET A 166 -2.72 11.70 5.95
N SER A 167 -2.53 11.56 7.27
CA SER A 167 -3.07 12.49 8.27
C SER A 167 -2.45 13.88 8.10
N MET A 168 -1.14 13.96 7.82
CA MET A 168 -0.45 15.20 7.49
C MET A 168 -1.00 15.82 6.20
N MET A 169 -1.13 15.04 5.13
CA MET A 169 -1.67 15.51 3.84
C MET A 169 -3.13 15.99 3.97
N THR A 170 -3.91 15.39 4.86
CA THR A 170 -5.27 15.84 5.19
C THR A 170 -5.28 17.27 5.73
N LEU A 171 -4.37 17.58 6.67
CA LEU A 171 -4.24 18.90 7.28
C LEU A 171 -3.69 19.94 6.30
N LEU A 172 -2.69 19.57 5.50
CA LEU A 172 -2.06 20.50 4.56
C LEU A 172 -3.00 20.93 3.43
N ASN A 173 -3.89 20.06 2.99
CA ASN A 173 -4.83 20.38 1.92
C ASN A 173 -6.23 20.76 2.42
N GLU A 174 -6.47 20.76 3.74
CA GLU A 174 -7.81 20.97 4.33
C GLU A 174 -8.90 20.14 3.64
N SER A 175 -8.57 18.90 3.31
CA SER A 175 -9.34 18.13 2.32
C SER A 175 -10.21 17.04 2.94
N LEU A 176 -11.53 17.16 2.74
CA LEU A 176 -12.51 16.20 3.23
C LEU A 176 -12.26 14.75 2.75
N PRO A 177 -11.87 14.49 1.49
CA PRO A 177 -11.66 13.11 1.04
C PRO A 177 -10.45 12.43 1.70
N HIS A 178 -9.36 13.15 1.96
CA HIS A 178 -8.22 12.58 2.69
C HIS A 178 -8.58 12.32 4.15
N LEU A 179 -9.39 13.18 4.77
CA LEU A 179 -9.93 12.95 6.11
C LEU A 179 -10.74 11.65 6.19
N PHE A 180 -11.65 11.43 5.22
CA PHE A 180 -12.44 10.21 5.14
C PHE A 180 -11.56 8.98 4.93
N ALA A 181 -10.57 9.04 4.03
CA ALA A 181 -9.66 7.92 3.81
C ALA A 181 -8.77 7.63 5.02
N ALA A 182 -8.26 8.66 5.71
CA ALA A 182 -7.50 8.47 6.94
C ALA A 182 -8.35 7.80 8.03
N LEU A 183 -9.65 8.12 8.11
CA LEU A 183 -10.58 7.46 9.02
C LEU A 183 -10.88 6.00 8.61
N ALA A 184 -11.14 5.76 7.33
CA ALA A 184 -11.37 4.41 6.78
C ALA A 184 -10.13 3.52 6.97
N ALA A 185 -8.94 4.08 6.78
CA ALA A 185 -7.68 3.38 6.98
C ALA A 185 -7.43 3.05 8.47
N ARG A 186 -7.84 3.90 9.42
CA ARG A 186 -7.87 3.53 10.85
C ARG A 186 -8.85 2.41 11.16
N ALA A 187 -10.05 2.44 10.56
CA ALA A 187 -11.02 1.34 10.70
C ALA A 187 -10.44 0.01 10.19
N LEU A 188 -9.70 0.05 9.08
CA LEU A 188 -9.01 -1.10 8.53
C LEU A 188 -7.88 -1.59 9.46
N SER A 189 -7.11 -0.69 10.06
CA SER A 189 -6.10 -0.99 11.09
C SER A 189 -6.71 -1.77 12.26
N LEU A 190 -7.86 -1.30 12.76
CA LEU A 190 -8.61 -1.97 13.81
C LEU A 190 -9.08 -3.37 13.37
N GLY A 191 -9.61 -3.48 12.15
CA GLY A 191 -10.01 -4.77 11.58
C GLY A 191 -8.87 -5.78 11.51
N TRP A 192 -7.68 -5.35 11.08
CA TRP A 192 -6.50 -6.22 11.03
C TRP A 192 -5.99 -6.60 12.41
N ALA A 193 -5.97 -5.67 13.37
CA ALA A 193 -5.60 -6.00 14.74
C ALA A 193 -6.51 -7.09 15.33
N GLY A 194 -7.82 -6.99 15.09
CA GLY A 194 -8.79 -8.02 15.51
C GLY A 194 -8.59 -9.35 14.80
N PHE A 195 -8.34 -9.30 13.49
CA PHE A 195 -8.07 -10.49 12.69
C PHE A 195 -6.79 -11.23 13.15
N ARG A 196 -5.72 -10.49 13.45
CA ARG A 196 -4.46 -11.06 13.96
C ARG A 196 -4.65 -11.74 15.32
N LEU A 197 -5.30 -11.08 16.26
CA LEU A 197 -5.58 -11.68 17.58
C LEU A 197 -6.37 -12.99 17.44
N SER A 198 -7.37 -13.03 16.56
CA SER A 198 -8.12 -14.25 16.28
C SER A 198 -7.26 -15.33 15.62
N GLY A 199 -6.38 -14.96 14.69
CA GLY A 199 -5.44 -15.86 14.03
C GLY A 199 -4.47 -16.50 15.01
N ASN A 200 -3.92 -15.71 15.94
CA ASN A 200 -2.94 -16.17 16.92
C ASN A 200 -3.57 -17.08 17.98
N MET A 201 -4.82 -16.84 18.40
CA MET A 201 -5.57 -17.78 19.25
C MET A 201 -5.76 -19.14 18.56
N ASN A 202 -6.13 -19.13 17.28
CA ASN A 202 -6.26 -20.37 16.51
C ASN A 202 -4.92 -21.08 16.30
N LEU A 203 -3.84 -20.32 16.09
CA LEU A 203 -2.48 -20.82 15.97
C LEU A 203 -2.01 -21.48 17.27
N TYR A 204 -2.27 -20.84 18.42
CA TYR A 204 -1.97 -21.39 19.74
C TYR A 204 -2.71 -22.71 19.98
N HIS A 205 -4.02 -22.76 19.72
CA HIS A 205 -4.79 -24.00 19.87
C HIS A 205 -4.31 -25.12 18.94
N ALA A 206 -3.94 -24.79 17.71
CA ALA A 206 -3.35 -25.77 16.79
C ALA A 206 -1.99 -26.26 17.31
N TYR A 207 -1.14 -25.36 17.78
CA TYR A 207 0.16 -25.70 18.36
C TYR A 207 0.04 -26.62 19.57
N GLU A 208 -0.79 -26.24 20.55
CA GLU A 208 -0.96 -26.97 21.81
C GLU A 208 -1.46 -28.40 21.55
N HIS A 209 -2.50 -28.55 20.73
CA HIS A 209 -3.12 -29.84 20.48
C HIS A 209 -2.35 -30.74 19.51
N VAL A 210 -1.71 -30.16 18.48
CA VAL A 210 -1.08 -30.95 17.42
C VAL A 210 0.40 -31.19 17.70
N ILE A 211 1.11 -30.19 18.21
CA ILE A 211 2.57 -30.24 18.37
C ILE A 211 2.95 -30.59 19.81
N ALA A 212 2.57 -29.74 20.77
CA ALA A 212 3.03 -29.87 22.17
C ALA A 212 2.53 -31.18 22.80
N VAL A 213 1.22 -31.40 22.84
CA VAL A 213 0.63 -32.63 23.42
C VAL A 213 0.83 -33.84 22.50
N GLY A 214 0.82 -33.64 21.19
CA GLY A 214 0.92 -34.70 20.19
C GLY A 214 2.33 -35.27 20.04
N LYS A 215 3.17 -34.60 19.23
CA LYS A 215 4.46 -35.15 18.80
C LYS A 215 5.61 -34.90 19.77
N CYS A 216 5.52 -33.85 20.57
CA CYS A 216 6.55 -33.51 21.55
C CYS A 216 6.30 -34.20 22.91
N ASN A 217 5.30 -35.08 23.04
CA ASN A 217 4.96 -35.80 24.28
C ASN A 217 4.77 -34.87 25.50
N GLY A 218 4.20 -33.68 25.31
CA GLY A 218 4.01 -32.68 26.35
C GLY A 218 5.21 -31.75 26.58
N PHE A 219 6.32 -31.93 25.87
CA PHE A 219 7.39 -30.95 25.85
C PHE A 219 6.96 -29.72 25.04
N ASP A 220 7.04 -28.54 25.66
CA ASP A 220 6.73 -27.25 25.02
C ASP A 220 8.03 -26.55 24.59
N PRO A 221 8.47 -26.70 23.33
CA PRO A 221 9.69 -26.06 22.83
C PRO A 221 9.59 -24.54 22.73
N MET A 222 8.38 -23.97 22.64
CA MET A 222 8.18 -22.52 22.56
C MET A 222 8.14 -21.85 23.95
N GLY A 223 7.87 -22.64 25.00
CA GLY A 223 7.87 -22.20 26.40
C GLY A 223 7.06 -20.92 26.63
N ASP A 224 7.67 -19.95 27.29
CA ASP A 224 7.03 -18.69 27.68
C ASP A 224 6.71 -17.75 26.49
N TRP A 225 7.09 -18.08 25.25
CA TRP A 225 6.80 -17.24 24.10
C TRP A 225 5.29 -16.93 23.96
N TRP A 226 4.44 -17.93 24.21
CA TRP A 226 2.98 -17.78 24.16
C TRP A 226 2.41 -16.87 25.26
N SER A 227 3.12 -16.73 26.38
CA SER A 227 2.70 -15.84 27.48
C SER A 227 2.70 -14.36 27.07
N GLN A 228 3.37 -14.01 25.95
CA GLN A 228 3.47 -12.64 25.45
C GLN A 228 2.20 -12.16 24.71
N GLY A 229 1.15 -12.99 24.59
CA GLY A 229 -0.11 -12.64 23.92
C GLY A 229 -0.81 -11.37 24.44
N GLY A 230 -0.48 -10.92 25.67
CA GLY A 230 -0.96 -9.66 26.22
C GLY A 230 -0.60 -8.42 25.38
N ILE A 231 0.53 -8.45 24.64
CA ILE A 231 0.96 -7.33 23.80
C ILE A 231 0.02 -7.15 22.60
N GLU A 232 -0.52 -8.24 22.04
CA GLU A 232 -1.44 -8.19 20.90
C GLU A 232 -2.82 -7.67 21.30
N VAL A 233 -3.29 -8.07 22.48
CA VAL A 233 -4.50 -7.51 23.09
C VAL A 233 -4.32 -6.01 23.31
N ALA A 234 -3.16 -5.57 23.81
CA ALA A 234 -2.86 -4.15 23.94
C ALA A 234 -2.90 -3.45 22.57
N ALA A 235 -2.31 -4.03 21.52
CA ALA A 235 -2.37 -3.48 20.17
C ALA A 235 -3.81 -3.29 19.68
N LEU A 236 -4.70 -4.25 19.91
CA LEU A 236 -6.12 -4.15 19.57
C LEU A 236 -6.82 -3.02 20.34
N VAL A 237 -6.61 -2.93 21.66
CA VAL A 237 -7.18 -1.88 22.50
C VAL A 237 -6.71 -0.50 22.05
N PHE A 238 -5.42 -0.33 21.77
CA PHE A 238 -4.87 0.93 21.26
C PHE A 238 -5.44 1.30 19.89
N ASN A 239 -5.60 0.36 18.96
CA ASN A 239 -6.25 0.62 17.66
C ASN A 239 -7.72 1.04 17.83
N LEU A 240 -8.44 0.42 18.78
CA LEU A 240 -9.83 0.77 19.05
C LEU A 240 -9.94 2.19 19.59
N LEU A 241 -9.10 2.54 20.57
CA LEU A 241 -9.05 3.89 21.13
C LEU A 241 -8.64 4.93 20.08
N ASP A 242 -7.62 4.66 19.27
CA ASP A 242 -7.21 5.53 18.18
C ASP A 242 -8.35 5.77 17.19
N PHE A 243 -9.06 4.71 16.79
CA PHE A 243 -10.18 4.82 15.87
C PHE A 243 -11.30 5.69 16.45
N LEU A 244 -11.72 5.46 17.69
CA LEU A 244 -12.81 6.20 18.33
C LEU A 244 -12.46 7.69 18.51
N LEU A 245 -11.25 7.98 19.02
CA LEU A 245 -10.78 9.35 19.20
C LEU A 245 -10.62 10.05 17.85
N SER A 246 -10.02 9.38 16.88
CA SER A 246 -9.83 9.94 15.53
C SER A 246 -11.16 10.16 14.82
N ALA A 247 -12.14 9.28 14.99
CA ALA A 247 -13.49 9.47 14.46
C ALA A 247 -14.17 10.71 15.07
N ALA A 248 -14.09 10.87 16.39
CA ALA A 248 -14.67 12.01 17.09
C ALA A 248 -14.06 13.35 16.63
N VAL A 249 -12.72 13.42 16.53
CA VAL A 249 -12.03 14.63 16.05
C VAL A 249 -12.30 14.85 14.55
N SER A 250 -12.30 13.80 13.74
CA SER A 250 -12.61 13.88 12.30
C SER A 250 -14.02 14.37 12.05
N TYR A 251 -15.00 13.99 12.87
CA TYR A 251 -16.37 14.50 12.76
C TYR A 251 -16.45 16.02 13.03
N LYS A 252 -15.72 16.52 14.04
CA LYS A 252 -15.64 17.96 14.32
C LYS A 252 -14.94 18.71 13.19
N LEU A 253 -13.82 18.20 12.69
CA LEU A 253 -13.11 18.76 11.54
C LEU A 253 -13.97 18.75 10.28
N PHE A 254 -14.70 17.67 10.01
CA PHE A 254 -15.61 17.57 8.89
C PHE A 254 -16.64 18.71 8.91
N LYS A 255 -17.23 19.02 10.07
CA LYS A 255 -18.18 20.12 10.20
C LYS A 255 -17.55 21.48 9.89
N VAL A 256 -16.33 21.74 10.40
CA VAL A 256 -15.59 22.98 10.17
C VAL A 256 -15.23 23.12 8.69
N TYR A 257 -14.62 22.09 8.11
CA TYR A 257 -14.20 22.08 6.71
C TYR A 257 -15.38 22.12 5.75
N ALA A 258 -16.48 21.44 6.05
CA ALA A 258 -17.69 21.55 5.24
C ALA A 258 -18.19 23.01 5.22
N SER A 259 -18.31 23.63 6.39
CA SER A 259 -18.75 25.03 6.49
C SER A 259 -17.85 26.00 5.71
N GLN A 260 -16.53 25.89 5.88
CA GLN A 260 -15.54 26.74 5.19
C GLN A 260 -15.51 26.49 3.68
N THR A 261 -15.62 25.23 3.26
CA THR A 261 -15.66 24.88 1.84
C THR A 261 -16.90 25.46 1.17
N PHE A 262 -18.06 25.45 1.85
CA PHE A 262 -19.29 26.00 1.26
C PHE A 262 -19.35 27.53 1.29
N SER A 263 -18.71 28.18 2.27
CA SER A 263 -18.71 29.65 2.34
C SER A 263 -17.70 30.32 1.41
N ARG A 264 -16.59 29.64 1.08
CA ARG A 264 -15.48 30.24 0.32
C ARG A 264 -15.71 30.26 -1.20
N VAL A 265 -16.51 29.35 -1.73
CA VAL A 265 -16.73 29.25 -3.18
C VAL A 265 -18.14 29.66 -3.55
N GLY A 266 -18.27 30.87 -4.10
CA GLY A 266 -19.35 31.22 -5.04
C GLY A 266 -19.19 30.53 -6.41
N ALA A 267 -18.46 29.42 -6.46
CA ALA A 267 -18.19 28.68 -7.69
C ALA A 267 -19.43 27.88 -8.12
N SER A 268 -19.61 27.77 -9.43
CA SER A 268 -20.67 26.94 -10.02
C SER A 268 -20.67 25.52 -9.45
N ALA A 269 -21.85 24.98 -9.16
CA ALA A 269 -22.04 23.64 -8.61
C ALA A 269 -21.38 22.53 -9.44
N GLU A 270 -21.21 22.75 -10.75
CA GLU A 270 -20.52 21.80 -11.64
C GLU A 270 -19.03 21.68 -11.31
N VAL A 271 -18.32 22.80 -11.11
CA VAL A 271 -16.88 22.80 -10.78
C VAL A 271 -16.64 22.10 -9.44
N HIS A 272 -17.52 22.32 -8.47
CA HIS A 272 -17.45 21.65 -7.16
C HIS A 272 -17.54 20.13 -7.26
N ARG A 273 -18.43 19.63 -8.13
CA ARG A 273 -18.58 18.19 -8.37
C ARG A 273 -17.30 17.59 -8.98
N VAL A 274 -16.71 18.27 -9.97
CA VAL A 274 -15.47 17.84 -10.61
C VAL A 274 -14.31 17.86 -9.60
N TYR A 275 -14.19 18.92 -8.80
CA TYR A 275 -13.16 19.03 -7.76
C TYR A 275 -13.22 17.89 -6.74
N LYS A 276 -14.42 17.58 -6.22
CA LYS A 276 -14.62 16.44 -5.31
C LYS A 276 -14.20 15.11 -5.95
N LEU A 277 -14.50 14.93 -7.23
CA LEU A 277 -14.16 13.72 -7.97
C LEU A 277 -12.65 13.58 -8.13
N VAL A 278 -11.94 14.67 -8.46
CA VAL A 278 -10.48 14.71 -8.57
C VAL A 278 -9.80 14.43 -7.23
N LEU A 279 -10.29 15.02 -6.14
CA LEU A 279 -9.79 14.74 -4.80
C LEU A 279 -10.00 13.26 -4.42
N PHE A 280 -11.19 12.71 -4.69
CA PHE A 280 -11.49 11.31 -4.41
C PHE A 280 -10.59 10.37 -5.21
N PHE A 281 -10.37 10.66 -6.51
CA PHE A 281 -9.41 9.93 -7.33
C PHE A 281 -7.99 9.99 -6.75
N SER A 282 -7.51 11.17 -6.34
CA SER A 282 -6.18 11.32 -5.74
C SER A 282 -5.99 10.46 -4.49
N VAL A 283 -7.03 10.38 -3.66
CA VAL A 283 -7.02 9.58 -2.43
C VAL A 283 -7.02 8.08 -2.74
N MET A 284 -7.87 7.63 -3.67
CA MET A 284 -7.89 6.23 -4.11
C MET A 284 -6.58 5.82 -4.76
N LEU A 285 -5.96 6.71 -5.55
CA LEU A 285 -4.65 6.49 -6.17
C LEU A 285 -3.54 6.29 -5.11
N GLN A 286 -3.51 7.14 -4.07
CA GLN A 286 -2.54 7.00 -2.97
C GLN A 286 -2.74 5.71 -2.18
N LEU A 287 -4.00 5.35 -1.88
CA LEU A 287 -4.35 4.12 -1.18
C LEU A 287 -3.94 2.89 -2.02
N ALA A 288 -4.36 2.84 -3.30
CA ALA A 288 -3.98 1.80 -4.23
C ALA A 288 -2.45 1.64 -4.34
N GLY A 289 -1.72 2.76 -4.41
CA GLY A 289 -0.26 2.77 -4.44
C GLY A 289 0.37 2.05 -3.25
N PHE A 290 -0.09 2.36 -2.03
CA PHE A 290 0.40 1.69 -0.83
C PHE A 290 0.13 0.18 -0.88
N PHE A 291 -1.10 -0.23 -1.20
CA PHE A 291 -1.49 -1.64 -1.20
C PHE A 291 -0.79 -2.46 -2.28
N VAL A 292 -0.64 -1.92 -3.50
CA VAL A 292 0.10 -2.59 -4.59
C VAL A 292 1.57 -2.79 -4.21
N LEU A 293 2.20 -1.78 -3.60
CA LEU A 293 3.58 -1.88 -3.13
C LEU A 293 3.72 -2.87 -1.97
N ALA A 294 2.80 -2.83 -0.99
CA ALA A 294 2.78 -3.76 0.14
C ALA A 294 2.59 -5.22 -0.32
N GLN A 295 1.63 -5.48 -1.20
CA GLN A 295 1.42 -6.80 -1.81
C GLN A 295 2.68 -7.28 -2.53
N THR A 296 3.31 -6.42 -3.33
CA THR A 296 4.54 -6.76 -4.08
C THR A 296 5.69 -7.07 -3.12
N ALA A 297 5.86 -6.28 -2.05
CA ALA A 297 6.90 -6.50 -1.05
C ALA A 297 6.71 -7.80 -0.26
N LEU A 298 5.49 -8.10 0.20
CA LEU A 298 5.18 -9.36 0.90
C LEU A 298 5.49 -10.58 0.02
N TRP A 299 5.10 -10.51 -1.24
CA TRP A 299 5.31 -11.60 -2.19
C TRP A 299 6.78 -11.80 -2.56
N ILE A 300 7.54 -10.71 -2.78
CA ILE A 300 9.00 -10.77 -2.97
C ILE A 300 9.64 -11.40 -1.73
N GLY A 301 9.24 -10.98 -0.53
CA GLY A 301 9.72 -11.54 0.73
C GLY A 301 9.46 -13.04 0.82
N LYS A 302 8.24 -13.48 0.50
CA LYS A 302 7.83 -14.89 0.54
C LYS A 302 8.62 -15.77 -0.42
N ILE A 303 8.80 -15.32 -1.65
CA ILE A 303 9.52 -16.10 -2.67
C ILE A 303 11.04 -16.08 -2.43
N SER A 304 11.61 -14.95 -2.00
CA SER A 304 13.08 -14.78 -1.95
C SER A 304 13.73 -15.48 -0.77
N LEU A 305 13.04 -15.53 0.38
CA LEU A 305 13.59 -16.03 1.64
C LEU A 305 12.98 -17.36 2.10
N GLY A 306 11.92 -17.85 1.45
CA GLY A 306 11.22 -19.07 1.87
C GLY A 306 11.69 -20.34 1.16
N PRO A 307 11.34 -21.53 1.70
CA PRO A 307 11.59 -22.82 1.06
C PRO A 307 10.94 -22.95 -0.33
N ILE A 308 9.95 -22.10 -0.62
CA ILE A 308 9.27 -21.96 -1.92
C ILE A 308 10.25 -21.72 -3.08
N ARG A 309 11.41 -21.10 -2.83
CA ARG A 309 12.42 -20.85 -3.87
C ARG A 309 12.83 -22.13 -4.61
N MET A 310 12.88 -23.25 -3.90
CA MET A 310 13.27 -24.55 -4.46
C MET A 310 12.15 -25.23 -5.24
N LEU A 311 10.88 -24.88 -4.97
CA LEU A 311 9.70 -25.46 -5.64
C LEU A 311 9.27 -24.68 -6.89
N ALA A 312 9.75 -23.44 -7.05
CA ALA A 312 9.36 -22.60 -8.17
C ALA A 312 10.28 -22.84 -9.37
N ASP A 313 9.90 -23.75 -10.27
CA ASP A 313 10.63 -24.02 -11.53
C ASP A 313 10.92 -22.76 -12.36
N HIS A 314 10.07 -21.74 -12.22
CA HIS A 314 10.17 -20.46 -12.92
C HIS A 314 10.41 -19.27 -11.99
N PHE A 315 11.15 -19.46 -10.90
CA PHE A 315 11.50 -18.41 -9.92
C PHE A 315 11.96 -17.10 -10.57
N ARG A 316 12.82 -17.17 -11.60
CA ARG A 316 13.35 -15.99 -12.30
C ARG A 316 12.26 -15.17 -12.99
N MET A 317 11.27 -15.83 -13.58
CA MET A 317 10.15 -15.16 -14.26
C MET A 317 9.24 -14.48 -13.25
N TYR A 318 8.95 -15.14 -12.11
CA TYR A 318 8.18 -14.52 -11.02
C TYR A 318 8.91 -13.29 -10.48
N LEU A 319 10.21 -13.41 -10.15
CA LEU A 319 10.98 -12.30 -9.63
C LEU A 319 11.05 -11.13 -10.63
N ALA A 320 11.28 -11.41 -11.92
CA ALA A 320 11.28 -10.40 -12.96
C ALA A 320 9.93 -9.66 -13.05
N GLY A 321 8.82 -10.41 -13.05
CA GLY A 321 7.47 -9.82 -13.06
C GLY A 321 7.22 -8.89 -11.87
N LEU A 322 7.74 -9.23 -10.69
CA LEU A 322 7.58 -8.42 -9.48
C LEU A 322 8.44 -7.17 -9.46
N ILE A 323 9.68 -7.26 -9.94
CA ILE A 323 10.53 -6.09 -10.11
C ILE A 323 9.87 -5.13 -11.10
N VAL A 324 9.33 -5.64 -12.20
CA VAL A 324 8.55 -4.86 -13.18
C VAL A 324 7.37 -4.16 -12.50
N THR A 325 6.53 -4.89 -11.76
CA THR A 325 5.39 -4.30 -11.02
C THR A 325 5.83 -3.20 -10.05
N ALA A 326 6.89 -3.43 -9.27
CA ALA A 326 7.42 -2.44 -8.34
C ALA A 326 7.94 -1.18 -9.05
N VAL A 327 8.70 -1.34 -10.13
CA VAL A 327 9.24 -0.22 -10.92
C VAL A 327 8.13 0.58 -11.59
N PHE A 328 7.12 -0.07 -12.17
CA PHE A 328 6.01 0.63 -12.83
C PHE A 328 5.04 1.31 -11.86
N SER A 329 4.97 0.85 -10.60
CA SER A 329 4.10 1.44 -9.57
C SER A 329 4.43 2.91 -9.27
N ILE A 330 5.71 3.30 -9.26
CA ILE A 330 6.12 4.68 -8.96
C ILE A 330 5.72 5.65 -10.11
N PRO A 331 6.10 5.42 -11.38
CA PRO A 331 5.61 6.22 -12.50
C PRO A 331 4.08 6.22 -12.60
N TRP A 332 3.43 5.10 -12.31
CA TRP A 332 1.97 5.01 -12.29
C TRP A 332 1.34 6.00 -11.32
N LEU A 333 1.84 6.08 -10.08
CA LEU A 333 1.36 7.05 -9.08
C LEU A 333 1.61 8.50 -9.51
N VAL A 334 2.81 8.81 -10.00
CA VAL A 334 3.17 10.16 -10.43
C VAL A 334 2.34 10.59 -11.63
N LEU A 335 2.20 9.73 -12.64
CA LEU A 335 1.42 10.01 -13.85
C LEU A 335 -0.08 10.10 -13.55
N GLY A 336 -0.61 9.26 -12.66
CA GLY A 336 -2.00 9.37 -12.22
C GLY A 336 -2.28 10.74 -11.58
N TRP A 337 -1.41 11.16 -10.65
CA TRP A 337 -1.53 12.45 -9.99
C TRP A 337 -1.39 13.63 -10.97
N LEU A 338 -0.37 13.61 -11.83
CA LEU A 338 -0.11 14.68 -12.80
C LEU A 338 -1.16 14.75 -13.91
N SER A 339 -1.64 13.60 -14.41
CA SER A 339 -2.59 13.56 -15.53
C SER A 339 -3.92 14.22 -15.21
N VAL A 340 -4.44 13.98 -14.00
CA VAL A 340 -5.70 14.57 -13.55
C VAL A 340 -5.54 16.05 -13.22
N ARG A 341 -4.44 16.47 -12.58
CA ARG A 341 -4.20 17.88 -12.27
C ARG A 341 -3.93 18.76 -13.50
N ARG A 342 -3.21 18.22 -14.50
CA ARG A 342 -2.87 18.98 -15.72
C ARG A 342 -3.89 18.82 -16.84
N GLU A 343 -4.92 17.99 -16.66
CA GLU A 343 -5.87 17.60 -17.71
C GLU A 343 -5.20 17.14 -19.03
N SER A 344 -4.00 16.58 -18.95
CA SER A 344 -3.21 16.25 -20.13
C SER A 344 -3.61 14.89 -20.70
N LYS A 345 -4.08 14.88 -21.95
CA LYS A 345 -4.46 13.65 -22.68
C LYS A 345 -3.32 12.63 -22.81
N ILE A 346 -2.09 13.10 -23.04
CA ILE A 346 -0.91 12.24 -23.24
C ILE A 346 -0.54 11.54 -21.92
N LEU A 347 -0.35 12.33 -20.84
CA LEU A 347 -0.10 11.78 -19.50
C LEU A 347 -1.18 10.79 -19.06
N PHE A 348 -2.45 11.07 -19.37
CA PHE A 348 -3.55 10.14 -19.09
C PHE A 348 -3.43 8.83 -19.88
N LEU A 349 -3.09 8.89 -21.17
CA LEU A 349 -2.89 7.70 -22.00
C LEU A 349 -1.73 6.84 -21.45
N LEU A 350 -0.62 7.47 -21.04
CA LEU A 350 0.51 6.77 -20.41
C LEU A 350 0.10 6.13 -19.08
N PHE A 351 -0.63 6.86 -18.23
CA PHE A 351 -1.17 6.32 -16.99
C PHE A 351 -2.07 5.10 -17.24
N ALA A 352 -3.00 5.21 -18.19
CA ALA A 352 -3.91 4.12 -18.55
C ALA A 352 -3.16 2.89 -19.10
N ALA A 353 -2.15 3.10 -19.95
CA ALA A 353 -1.32 2.01 -20.46
C ALA A 353 -0.59 1.27 -19.33
N ILE A 354 0.00 2.01 -18.37
CA ILE A 354 0.65 1.40 -17.20
C ILE A 354 -0.38 0.67 -16.32
N SER A 355 -1.57 1.23 -16.10
CA SER A 355 -2.66 0.55 -15.37
C SER A 355 -3.03 -0.79 -16.02
N CYS A 356 -3.12 -0.84 -17.36
CA CYS A 356 -3.37 -2.08 -18.10
C CYS A 356 -2.25 -3.11 -17.90
N VAL A 357 -0.98 -2.68 -17.92
CA VAL A 357 0.17 -3.56 -17.64
C VAL A 357 0.11 -4.10 -16.21
N LEU A 358 -0.12 -3.24 -15.21
CA LEU A 358 -0.24 -3.67 -13.81
C LEU A 358 -1.40 -4.67 -13.62
N PHE A 359 -2.55 -4.42 -14.25
CA PHE A 359 -3.70 -5.33 -14.20
C PHE A 359 -3.41 -6.68 -14.88
N ALA A 360 -2.74 -6.68 -16.04
CA ALA A 360 -2.33 -7.90 -16.72
C ALA A 360 -1.36 -8.72 -15.86
N MET A 361 -0.38 -8.07 -15.23
CA MET A 361 0.58 -8.73 -14.34
C MET A 361 -0.09 -9.29 -13.07
N ALA A 362 -1.02 -8.56 -12.46
CA ALA A 362 -1.83 -9.05 -11.34
C ALA A 362 -2.63 -10.30 -11.74
N THR A 363 -3.29 -10.25 -12.91
CA THR A 363 -4.06 -11.37 -13.46
C THR A 363 -3.19 -12.60 -13.74
N LEU A 364 -2.02 -12.42 -14.38
CA LEU A 364 -1.06 -13.49 -14.63
C LEU A 364 -0.57 -14.13 -13.32
N THR A 365 -0.35 -13.31 -12.30
CA THR A 365 0.07 -13.76 -10.98
C THR A 365 -1.03 -14.61 -10.31
N LEU A 366 -2.30 -14.20 -10.40
CA LEU A 366 -3.46 -14.95 -9.89
C LEU A 366 -3.71 -16.29 -10.61
N ILE A 367 -3.24 -16.45 -11.85
CA ILE A 367 -3.33 -17.72 -12.58
C ILE A 367 -2.34 -18.76 -12.02
N SER A 368 -1.24 -18.33 -11.41
CA SER A 368 -0.23 -19.23 -10.86
C SER A 368 -0.78 -20.09 -9.71
N PRO A 369 -0.63 -21.43 -9.76
CA PRO A 369 -1.02 -22.32 -8.65
C PRO A 369 -0.28 -22.01 -7.35
N LEU A 370 0.98 -21.61 -7.44
CA LEU A 370 1.78 -21.23 -6.28
C LEU A 370 1.22 -20.00 -5.59
N TYR A 371 0.83 -18.99 -6.39
CA TYR A 371 0.21 -17.78 -5.86
C TYR A 371 -1.11 -18.09 -5.17
N ARG A 372 -1.97 -18.90 -5.80
CA ARG A 372 -3.24 -19.32 -5.20
C ARG A 372 -3.04 -20.07 -3.89
N PHE A 373 -2.04 -20.96 -3.83
CA PHE A 373 -1.69 -21.66 -2.61
C PHE A 373 -1.35 -20.67 -1.48
N VAL A 374 -0.43 -19.73 -1.74
CA VAL A 374 -0.05 -18.73 -0.73
C VAL A 374 -1.23 -17.82 -0.36
N LEU A 375 -2.06 -17.43 -1.33
CA LEU A 375 -3.28 -16.66 -1.08
C LEU A 375 -4.24 -17.42 -0.15
N THR A 376 -4.33 -18.75 -0.27
CA THR A 376 -5.19 -19.55 0.61
C THR A 376 -4.56 -19.86 1.97
N SER A 377 -3.24 -19.99 2.04
CA SER A 377 -2.54 -20.33 3.28
C SER A 377 -2.25 -19.12 4.15
N TRP A 378 -2.07 -17.94 3.53
CA TRP A 378 -1.66 -16.72 4.19
C TRP A 378 -2.74 -15.64 4.06
N SER A 379 -3.62 -15.59 5.06
CA SER A 379 -4.81 -14.75 5.05
C SER A 379 -4.52 -13.25 5.03
N PHE A 380 -3.52 -12.77 5.78
CA PHE A 380 -3.12 -11.35 5.74
C PHE A 380 -2.73 -10.94 4.32
N TYR A 381 -1.83 -11.72 3.69
CA TYR A 381 -1.44 -11.50 2.30
C TYR A 381 -2.63 -11.51 1.34
N ALA A 382 -3.58 -12.42 1.54
CA ALA A 382 -4.81 -12.46 0.75
C ALA A 382 -5.62 -11.16 0.86
N THR A 383 -5.82 -10.64 2.08
CA THR A 383 -6.55 -9.39 2.27
C THR A 383 -5.84 -8.20 1.62
N ILE A 384 -4.51 -8.11 1.74
CA ILE A 384 -3.71 -7.04 1.12
C ILE A 384 -3.79 -7.12 -0.41
N SER A 385 -3.64 -8.31 -0.99
CA SER A 385 -3.72 -8.53 -2.44
C SER A 385 -5.10 -8.18 -2.99
N ILE A 386 -6.18 -8.69 -2.38
CA ILE A 386 -7.53 -8.42 -2.86
C ILE A 386 -7.86 -6.93 -2.75
N THR A 387 -7.44 -6.29 -1.66
CA THR A 387 -7.64 -4.85 -1.46
C THR A 387 -6.87 -4.04 -2.51
N ALA A 388 -5.62 -4.41 -2.80
CA ALA A 388 -4.82 -3.78 -3.85
C ALA A 388 -5.49 -3.88 -5.22
N ASP A 389 -5.95 -5.08 -5.61
CA ASP A 389 -6.59 -5.32 -6.90
C ASP A 389 -7.91 -4.55 -7.04
N VAL A 390 -8.75 -4.55 -5.99
CA VAL A 390 -10.01 -3.78 -5.95
C VAL A 390 -9.74 -2.28 -6.08
N LEU A 391 -8.75 -1.76 -5.35
CA LEU A 391 -8.38 -0.34 -5.41
C LEU A 391 -7.76 0.04 -6.75
N LEU A 392 -6.99 -0.85 -7.38
CA LEU A 392 -6.44 -0.64 -8.72
C LEU A 392 -7.56 -0.52 -9.76
N ILE A 393 -8.57 -1.40 -9.69
CA ILE A 393 -9.76 -1.34 -10.56
C ILE A 393 -10.55 -0.06 -10.29
N ALA A 394 -10.86 0.24 -9.02
CA ALA A 394 -11.62 1.43 -8.64
C ALA A 394 -10.93 2.72 -9.09
N THR A 395 -9.61 2.82 -8.90
CA THR A 395 -8.79 3.96 -9.35
C THR A 395 -8.80 4.09 -10.87
N SER A 396 -8.74 2.98 -11.60
CA SER A 396 -8.80 2.99 -13.07
C SER A 396 -10.16 3.46 -13.58
N VAL A 397 -11.26 3.01 -12.96
CA VAL A 397 -12.62 3.49 -13.29
C VAL A 397 -12.75 4.97 -12.99
N LEU A 398 -12.33 5.43 -11.81
CA LEU A 398 -12.36 6.83 -11.43
C LEU A 398 -11.53 7.71 -12.35
N ALA A 399 -10.36 7.23 -12.82
CA ALA A 399 -9.55 7.93 -13.80
C ALA A 399 -10.31 8.13 -15.12
N ILE A 400 -11.01 7.10 -15.61
CA ILE A 400 -11.84 7.21 -16.82
C ILE A 400 -12.97 8.22 -16.60
N VAL A 401 -13.63 8.21 -15.42
CA VAL A 401 -14.66 9.20 -15.09
C VAL A 401 -14.07 10.61 -14.98
N CYS A 402 -12.88 10.80 -14.41
CA CYS A 402 -12.18 12.10 -14.43
C CYS A 402 -11.97 12.57 -15.87
N ARG A 403 -11.53 11.65 -16.74
CA ARG A 403 -11.19 11.95 -18.13
C ARG A 403 -12.39 12.42 -18.96
N THR A 404 -13.60 11.96 -18.67
CA THR A 404 -14.82 12.44 -19.35
C THR A 404 -15.21 13.86 -18.93
N GLN A 405 -14.66 14.38 -17.84
CA GLN A 405 -14.89 15.75 -17.37
C GLN A 405 -13.82 16.76 -17.82
N PHE A 406 -12.78 16.32 -18.54
CA PHE A 406 -11.71 17.21 -19.01
C PHE A 406 -12.24 18.26 -19.99
N GLY A 407 -11.70 19.48 -19.91
CA GLY A 407 -12.09 20.61 -20.77
C GLY A 407 -13.27 21.45 -20.25
N LYS A 408 -13.88 21.07 -19.11
CA LYS A 408 -14.97 21.84 -18.48
C LYS A 408 -14.49 23.00 -17.59
N GLY A 409 -13.27 23.50 -17.83
CA GLY A 409 -12.72 24.66 -17.12
C GLY A 409 -12.06 24.36 -15.76
N LEU A 410 -11.90 23.09 -15.36
CA LEU A 410 -11.22 22.76 -14.10
C LEU A 410 -9.75 23.22 -14.10
N ALA A 411 -9.01 23.05 -15.20
CA ALA A 411 -7.64 23.54 -15.31
C ALA A 411 -7.54 25.06 -15.18
N HIS A 412 -8.54 25.79 -15.67
CA HIS A 412 -8.62 27.24 -15.49
C HIS A 412 -8.91 27.60 -14.03
N PHE A 413 -9.85 26.91 -13.38
CA PHE A 413 -10.16 27.10 -11.97
C PHE A 413 -8.93 26.86 -11.08
N LEU A 414 -8.22 25.73 -11.28
CA LEU A 414 -7.00 25.43 -10.53
C LEU A 414 -5.89 26.46 -10.78
N ARG A 415 -5.77 26.97 -12.02
CA ARG A 415 -4.79 28.02 -12.34
C ARG A 415 -5.13 29.33 -11.62
N VAL A 416 -6.40 29.73 -11.62
CA VAL A 416 -6.85 30.95 -10.92
C VAL A 416 -6.66 30.78 -9.40
N GLU A 417 -6.96 29.61 -8.85
CA GLU A 417 -6.71 29.30 -7.44
C GLU A 417 -5.22 29.41 -7.11
N THR A 418 -4.32 28.86 -7.94
CA THR A 418 -2.87 29.04 -7.73
C THR A 418 -2.43 30.50 -7.84
N MET A 419 -3.01 31.29 -8.74
CA MET A 419 -2.65 32.71 -8.90
C MET A 419 -3.18 33.57 -7.73
N LEU A 420 -4.35 33.23 -7.19
CA LEU A 420 -4.91 33.87 -6.00
C LEU A 420 -4.10 33.52 -4.75
N ASP A 421 -3.69 32.27 -4.64
CA ASP A 421 -2.81 31.77 -3.57
C ASP A 421 -1.41 32.40 -3.61
N GLU A 422 -0.88 32.69 -4.80
CA GLU A 422 0.42 33.36 -4.98
C GLU A 422 0.35 34.89 -4.80
N GLY A 423 -0.83 35.49 -5.01
CA GLY A 423 -1.02 36.94 -5.04
C GLY A 423 -1.35 37.61 -3.71
N ASP A 424 -1.35 36.90 -2.58
CA ASP A 424 -1.78 37.40 -1.26
C ASP A 424 -3.15 38.12 -1.28
N PHE A 425 -4.05 37.73 -2.19
CA PHE A 425 -5.37 38.32 -2.26
C PHE A 425 -6.18 37.88 -1.03
N THR A 426 -6.43 38.82 -0.12
CA THR A 426 -7.31 38.58 1.02
C THR A 426 -8.72 38.33 0.49
N PRO A 427 -9.31 37.14 0.71
CA PRO A 427 -10.67 36.86 0.25
C PRO A 427 -11.61 37.84 0.93
N VAL A 428 -12.36 38.61 0.14
CA VAL A 428 -13.39 39.53 0.66
C VAL A 428 -14.49 38.70 1.32
N THR A 429 -14.46 38.58 2.64
CA THR A 429 -15.57 38.00 3.39
C THR A 429 -16.69 39.02 3.40
N PHE A 430 -17.72 38.80 2.58
CA PHE A 430 -18.96 39.54 2.71
C PHE A 430 -19.55 39.20 4.08
N ALA A 431 -19.41 40.12 5.04
CA ALA A 431 -20.09 39.99 6.31
C ALA A 431 -21.57 39.82 5.99
N LYS A 432 -22.13 38.68 6.38
CA LYS A 432 -23.56 38.41 6.30
C LYS A 432 -24.24 39.24 7.39
N GLY A 433 -24.14 40.56 7.26
CA GLY A 433 -24.80 41.52 8.12
C GLY A 433 -26.24 41.63 7.68
N ASP A 434 -27.15 41.55 8.65
CA ASP A 434 -28.60 41.66 8.55
C ASP A 434 -29.09 43.04 8.08
N VAL A 435 -28.30 43.75 7.28
CA VAL A 435 -28.81 44.82 6.43
C VAL A 435 -29.54 44.13 5.29
N SER A 436 -30.73 43.60 5.59
CA SER A 436 -31.82 43.72 4.64
C SER A 436 -31.81 45.21 4.31
N PRO A 437 -31.48 45.64 3.07
CA PRO A 437 -31.74 47.01 2.72
C PRO A 437 -33.24 47.14 2.92
N THR A 438 -33.65 47.76 4.04
CA THR A 438 -34.94 48.40 4.11
C THR A 438 -34.83 49.41 3.00
N TYR A 439 -35.31 49.00 1.83
CA TYR A 439 -35.52 49.87 0.70
C TYR A 439 -36.64 50.77 1.19
N ASP A 440 -36.27 51.77 1.99
CA ASP A 440 -37.16 52.84 2.37
C ASP A 440 -37.43 53.55 1.05
N GLY A 441 -38.58 53.23 0.45
CA GLY A 441 -39.05 53.77 -0.81
C GLY A 441 -39.35 55.25 -0.75
N THR A 442 -38.78 55.99 0.20
CA THR A 442 -38.96 57.40 0.38
C THR A 442 -37.70 58.16 -0.05
N LYS A 443 -37.81 58.76 -1.24
CA LYS A 443 -37.04 59.93 -1.69
C LYS A 443 -35.52 59.78 -1.76
N TYR A 444 -35.06 59.16 -2.84
CA TYR A 444 -33.96 59.78 -3.59
C TYR A 444 -34.59 60.86 -4.48
N GLU A 445 -34.82 62.03 -3.89
CA GLU A 445 -35.01 63.25 -4.64
C GLU A 445 -33.66 63.54 -5.30
N LEU A 446 -33.61 63.27 -6.60
CA LEU A 446 -32.43 63.50 -7.44
C LEU A 446 -32.03 64.96 -7.27
N ASP A 447 -30.88 65.21 -6.64
CA ASP A 447 -30.34 66.55 -6.51
C ASP A 447 -30.08 67.10 -7.93
N PRO A 448 -30.81 68.15 -8.40
CA PRO A 448 -30.71 68.64 -9.77
C PRO A 448 -29.35 69.31 -10.08
N GLU A 449 -28.49 69.51 -9.08
CA GLU A 449 -27.29 70.33 -9.23
C GLU A 449 -26.08 69.58 -9.79
N LEU A 450 -26.13 68.24 -9.93
CA LEU A 450 -25.03 67.45 -10.51
C LEU A 450 -25.22 67.08 -12.00
N ALA A 451 -26.15 67.73 -12.70
CA ALA A 451 -26.42 67.51 -14.13
C ALA A 451 -25.62 68.42 -15.09
N VAL A 452 -24.64 69.20 -14.61
CA VAL A 452 -23.96 70.23 -15.44
C VAL A 452 -22.59 69.81 -15.99
N LEU A 453 -21.99 68.69 -15.56
CA LEU A 453 -20.75 68.21 -16.19
C LEU A 453 -21.05 67.30 -17.39
N GLY A 454 -21.30 67.96 -18.52
CA GLY A 454 -21.47 67.35 -19.84
C GLY A 454 -20.26 66.54 -20.27
N TYR A 455 -20.28 65.24 -19.99
CA TYR A 455 -19.51 64.27 -20.74
C TYR A 455 -20.29 63.87 -21.99
N SER A 456 -19.95 64.54 -23.10
CA SER A 456 -20.39 64.20 -24.44
C SER A 456 -19.84 62.82 -24.81
N TYR A 457 -20.72 61.81 -24.84
CA TYR A 457 -20.42 60.54 -25.50
C TYR A 457 -20.47 60.77 -27.03
N PRO A 458 -19.38 60.52 -27.78
CA PRO A 458 -19.44 60.61 -29.22
C PRO A 458 -20.33 59.51 -29.77
N LYS A 459 -21.37 59.94 -30.49
CA LYS A 459 -22.34 59.11 -31.19
C LYS A 459 -21.66 58.59 -32.46
N GLU A 460 -21.18 57.35 -32.41
CA GLU A 460 -20.56 56.69 -33.56
C GLU A 460 -21.64 56.34 -34.60
N LYS A 461 -21.57 57.00 -35.75
CA LYS A 461 -22.36 56.72 -36.95
C LYS A 461 -21.83 55.44 -37.58
N GLY A 462 -22.72 54.50 -37.86
CA GLY A 462 -22.40 53.31 -38.64
C GLY A 462 -22.03 53.68 -40.07
N ASP A 463 -20.82 53.30 -40.46
CA ASP A 463 -20.44 53.13 -41.85
C ASP A 463 -19.85 51.73 -42.06
N THR A 464 -20.26 51.15 -43.18
CA THR A 464 -19.97 49.78 -43.59
C THR A 464 -18.55 49.72 -44.15
N LEU A 465 -17.60 49.08 -43.45
CA LEU A 465 -16.24 48.87 -43.96
C LEU A 465 -15.83 47.38 -43.95
N LYS A 466 -15.42 46.90 -45.13
CA LYS A 466 -14.90 45.56 -45.44
C LYS A 466 -13.64 45.22 -44.63
N PRO A 467 -13.33 43.93 -44.37
CA PRO A 467 -12.14 43.56 -43.63
C PRO A 467 -10.91 43.60 -44.54
N ALA A 468 -9.92 44.42 -44.16
CA ALA A 468 -8.54 44.25 -44.59
C ALA A 468 -7.71 43.83 -43.36
N MET A 469 -7.19 42.60 -43.43
CA MET A 469 -6.22 42.07 -42.49
C MET A 469 -4.93 42.90 -42.52
N SER A 470 -4.48 43.35 -41.34
CA SER A 470 -3.07 43.66 -41.08
C SER A 470 -2.91 43.81 -39.57
N GLY A 471 -2.23 42.83 -38.96
CA GLY A 471 -1.97 42.82 -37.52
C GLY A 471 -0.80 43.73 -37.16
N GLU A 472 -1.00 44.58 -36.15
CA GLU A 472 0.11 45.22 -35.46
C GLU A 472 -0.21 45.39 -33.97
N SER A 473 0.69 44.85 -33.15
CA SER A 473 0.59 44.69 -31.71
C SER A 473 0.90 46.00 -30.99
N ARG A 474 -0.04 46.53 -30.18
CA ARG A 474 0.23 47.61 -29.22
C ARG A 474 0.07 47.15 -27.78
N LYS A 475 1.16 47.38 -27.03
CA LYS A 475 1.33 47.21 -25.59
C LYS A 475 0.38 48.12 -24.82
N ILE A 476 -0.35 47.57 -23.84
CA ILE A 476 -1.10 48.36 -22.85
C ILE A 476 -0.22 48.53 -21.62
N SER A 477 -0.05 49.79 -21.21
CA SER A 477 0.70 50.23 -20.05
C SER A 477 -0.06 49.98 -18.74
N ALA A 478 0.72 49.75 -17.68
CA ALA A 478 0.31 49.54 -16.31
C ALA A 478 -0.60 50.65 -15.76
N PHE A 479 -1.59 50.24 -14.98
CA PHE A 479 -2.40 51.11 -14.13
C PHE A 479 -1.90 50.98 -12.68
N SER A 480 -1.45 52.08 -12.10
CA SER A 480 -1.02 52.19 -10.71
C SER A 480 -2.24 52.25 -9.78
N MET A 481 -2.33 51.34 -8.81
CA MET A 481 -3.35 51.38 -7.76
C MET A 481 -2.75 51.98 -6.50
N ILE A 482 -3.46 52.99 -5.98
CA ILE A 482 -3.15 53.79 -4.80
C ILE A 482 -3.25 52.92 -3.54
N LEU A 483 -2.19 52.94 -2.75
CA LEU A 483 -2.10 52.32 -1.42
C LEU A 483 -2.81 53.23 -0.40
N SER A 484 -3.80 52.70 0.32
CA SER A 484 -4.33 53.33 1.54
C SER A 484 -4.00 52.44 2.73
N ASP A 485 -3.13 52.96 3.59
CA ASP A 485 -2.78 52.43 4.90
C ASP A 485 -3.95 52.61 5.88
N GLN A 486 -4.35 51.57 6.61
CA GLN A 486 -4.77 51.70 8.02
C GLN A 486 -4.90 50.36 8.76
N HIS A 487 -4.37 50.37 9.98
CA HIS A 487 -4.26 49.31 10.98
C HIS A 487 -5.53 48.47 11.26
N ALA A 488 -5.35 47.14 11.31
CA ALA A 488 -5.98 46.28 12.31
C ALA A 488 -5.17 44.99 12.53
N GLU A 489 -4.68 44.81 13.75
CA GLU A 489 -4.05 43.58 14.25
C GLU A 489 -5.05 42.41 14.22
N ASN A 490 -4.97 41.58 13.18
CA ASN A 490 -5.32 40.16 13.20
C ASN A 490 -4.93 39.56 11.84
N SER A 491 -3.62 39.37 11.64
CA SER A 491 -3.08 38.78 10.42
C SER A 491 -3.52 37.33 10.30
N THR A 492 -4.60 37.11 9.56
CA THR A 492 -5.04 35.79 9.12
C THR A 492 -4.05 35.34 8.04
N ILE A 493 -3.13 34.46 8.41
CA ILE A 493 -2.13 33.90 7.50
C ILE A 493 -2.85 32.99 6.50
N HIS A 494 -2.97 33.42 5.25
CA HIS A 494 -3.57 32.67 4.15
C HIS A 494 -2.48 32.14 3.22
N LEU A 495 -2.43 30.83 3.01
CA LEU A 495 -1.37 30.19 2.23
C LEU A 495 -1.89 29.02 1.41
N SER A 496 -1.17 28.75 0.31
CA SER A 496 -1.55 27.85 -0.79
C SER A 496 -1.69 26.37 -0.45
N SER A 497 -2.58 25.66 -1.16
CA SER A 497 -2.85 24.21 -1.03
C SER A 497 -2.02 23.31 -1.96
N THR A 498 -1.08 23.87 -2.75
CA THR A 498 -0.30 23.07 -3.72
C THR A 498 1.07 22.66 -3.15
N PRO A 499 1.38 21.37 -2.96
CA PRO A 499 2.71 20.94 -2.58
C PRO A 499 3.72 21.18 -3.73
N ALA A 500 4.55 22.21 -3.60
CA ALA A 500 5.56 22.62 -4.58
C ALA A 500 6.77 21.65 -4.70
N LEU A 501 6.64 20.40 -4.25
CA LEU A 501 7.74 19.41 -4.26
C LEU A 501 8.11 18.92 -5.67
N PHE A 502 7.24 19.15 -6.67
CA PHE A 502 7.45 18.66 -8.05
C PHE A 502 7.40 19.73 -9.15
N GLN A 503 7.04 20.99 -8.84
CA GLN A 503 6.93 22.04 -9.85
C GLN A 503 8.29 22.47 -10.44
N GLY A 504 9.37 22.45 -9.64
CA GLY A 504 10.69 22.90 -10.10
C GLY A 504 11.44 21.93 -11.01
N ALA A 505 11.07 20.64 -11.02
CA ALA A 505 11.79 19.62 -11.80
C ALA A 505 11.25 19.41 -13.23
N LEU A 506 10.01 19.83 -13.51
CA LEU A 506 9.30 19.50 -14.76
C LEU A 506 9.10 20.72 -15.70
N THR A 507 9.56 21.91 -15.34
CA THR A 507 9.48 23.12 -16.18
C THR A 507 10.64 23.28 -17.17
N ARG A 508 11.48 22.25 -17.36
CA ARG A 508 12.55 22.22 -18.38
C ARG A 508 12.38 21.10 -19.40
N LEU A 509 11.20 21.00 -20.01
CA LEU A 509 11.09 20.35 -21.32
C LEU A 509 11.11 21.47 -22.36
N PRO A 510 12.15 21.56 -23.21
CA PRO A 510 12.18 22.57 -24.26
C PRO A 510 11.13 22.22 -25.31
N ASP A 511 10.19 23.14 -25.53
CA ASP A 511 9.32 23.10 -26.70
C ASP A 511 10.17 23.36 -27.95
N HIS A 512 9.98 22.51 -28.95
CA HIS A 512 10.47 22.58 -30.33
C HIS A 512 11.95 22.26 -30.63
N ALA A 513 12.15 21.07 -31.22
CA ALA A 513 13.11 20.90 -32.30
C ALA A 513 12.44 20.12 -33.45
N VAL A 514 12.13 20.84 -34.53
CA VAL A 514 11.80 20.28 -35.84
C VAL A 514 13.05 19.56 -36.34
N VAL A 515 13.00 18.23 -36.40
CA VAL A 515 14.08 17.39 -36.91
C VAL A 515 14.09 17.45 -38.44
N LYS A 516 15.13 18.06 -39.02
CA LYS A 516 15.50 17.83 -40.42
C LYS A 516 16.28 16.50 -40.52
N PRO A 517 16.04 15.67 -41.54
CA PRO A 517 16.81 14.45 -41.72
C PRO A 517 18.18 14.79 -42.32
N VAL A 518 19.25 14.47 -41.61
CA VAL A 518 20.60 14.42 -42.16
C VAL A 518 21.00 12.96 -42.29
N ALA A 519 21.15 12.52 -43.53
CA ALA A 519 21.76 11.24 -43.87
C ALA A 519 23.28 11.33 -43.66
N ARG A 520 23.87 10.41 -42.91
CA ARG A 520 25.18 9.83 -43.26
C ARG A 520 25.49 8.52 -42.55
N SER A 521 26.10 7.67 -43.35
CA SER A 521 26.53 6.29 -43.17
C SER A 521 27.82 6.12 -42.37
N THR A 522 28.05 4.86 -41.96
CA THR A 522 29.36 4.18 -41.72
C THR A 522 30.22 4.74 -40.57
N SER A 523 30.87 3.98 -39.70
CA SER A 523 31.49 2.64 -39.83
C SER A 523 31.77 2.02 -38.46
N LEU A 524 31.86 0.70 -38.49
CA LEU A 524 32.40 -0.24 -37.50
C LEU A 524 33.82 0.13 -37.02
N SER A 525 34.08 0.01 -35.72
CA SER A 525 35.36 -0.51 -35.18
C SER A 525 35.31 -0.62 -33.64
N SER A 526 35.37 -1.85 -33.13
CA SER A 526 35.91 -2.14 -31.79
C SER A 526 37.43 -1.89 -31.77
N PRO A 527 38.00 -1.65 -30.58
CA PRO A 527 38.85 -2.72 -30.05
C PRO A 527 38.77 -2.92 -28.53
N THR A 528 39.21 -4.13 -28.20
CA THR A 528 39.47 -4.80 -26.92
C THR A 528 40.64 -4.23 -26.10
N ASN A 529 40.60 -4.56 -24.81
CA ASN A 529 41.71 -4.89 -23.87
C ASN A 529 42.21 -3.87 -22.81
N SER A 530 41.80 -4.19 -21.56
CA SER A 530 42.61 -4.58 -20.37
C SER A 530 43.43 -3.58 -19.53
N ALA A 531 43.33 -3.82 -18.20
CA ALA A 531 44.26 -3.57 -17.08
C ALA A 531 44.38 -2.12 -16.55
N ALA A 532 44.56 -1.80 -15.25
CA ALA A 532 44.59 -2.51 -13.97
C ALA A 532 44.58 -1.46 -12.82
N SER A 533 44.36 -1.93 -11.58
CA SER A 533 44.76 -1.40 -10.23
C SER A 533 43.55 -1.37 -9.28
N SER A 534 43.32 -2.26 -8.30
CA SER A 534 44.08 -2.75 -7.12
C SER A 534 44.27 -1.74 -5.98
N VAL A 535 43.55 -1.92 -4.85
CA VAL A 535 43.96 -1.72 -3.42
C VAL A 535 42.89 -2.43 -2.56
N LEU A 536 43.09 -3.65 -2.03
CA LEU A 536 43.75 -4.05 -0.76
C LEU A 536 42.92 -3.80 0.52
N SER A 537 42.30 -4.85 1.06
CA SER A 537 42.40 -5.21 2.49
C SER A 537 42.05 -6.70 2.69
N LYS A 538 42.86 -7.36 3.51
CA LYS A 538 43.04 -8.81 3.67
C LYS A 538 43.14 -9.09 5.16
N SER A 539 42.38 -10.04 5.72
CA SER A 539 42.75 -10.90 6.87
C SER A 539 41.60 -11.86 7.28
N PRO A 540 41.83 -12.93 8.06
CA PRO A 540 41.96 -14.28 7.50
C PRO A 540 41.00 -15.32 8.10
N SER A 541 40.93 -16.47 7.42
CA SER A 541 40.21 -17.69 7.80
C SER A 541 41.18 -18.70 8.44
N PRO A 542 40.75 -19.53 9.42
CA PRO A 542 41.56 -20.62 9.96
C PRO A 542 41.30 -21.96 9.27
N SER A 543 42.37 -22.71 9.06
CA SER A 543 42.45 -24.06 8.47
C SER A 543 41.86 -25.16 9.39
N PRO A 544 41.40 -26.30 8.84
CA PRO A 544 41.12 -27.52 9.62
C PRO A 544 42.31 -28.49 9.63
N PRO A 545 42.39 -29.41 10.62
CA PRO A 545 43.47 -30.40 10.69
C PRO A 545 43.16 -31.70 9.93
N LEU A 546 44.25 -32.29 9.42
CA LEU A 546 44.41 -33.64 8.88
C LEU A 546 44.30 -34.71 9.98
N VAL A 547 43.52 -35.77 9.74
CA VAL A 547 43.55 -37.08 10.45
C VAL A 547 43.09 -38.11 9.40
N GLU A 548 43.98 -38.89 8.78
CA GLU A 548 44.63 -40.14 9.20
C GLU A 548 43.96 -41.37 8.53
N ASP A 549 44.80 -42.05 7.76
CA ASP A 549 44.49 -43.13 6.83
C ASP A 549 44.54 -44.48 7.56
N ARG A 550 43.53 -45.36 7.40
CA ARG A 550 43.68 -46.77 7.82
C ARG A 550 42.80 -47.73 7.00
N ASN A 551 43.44 -48.29 5.96
CA ASN A 551 43.38 -49.68 5.50
C ASN A 551 42.08 -50.48 5.72
N SER A 552 41.45 -50.94 4.63
CA SER A 552 40.91 -52.31 4.54
C SER A 552 40.73 -52.76 3.07
N ARG A 553 41.65 -53.65 2.68
CA ARG A 553 41.64 -54.67 1.61
C ARG A 553 40.33 -54.98 0.86
N THR A 554 40.47 -54.95 -0.47
CA THR A 554 39.77 -55.77 -1.48
C THR A 554 39.96 -57.29 -1.27
N PRO A 555 39.08 -58.15 -1.83
CA PRO A 555 39.44 -58.76 -3.11
C PRO A 555 38.28 -58.92 -4.13
N THR A 556 38.59 -58.51 -5.35
CA THR A 556 38.41 -59.21 -6.64
C THR A 556 37.42 -60.38 -6.74
N ARG A 557 36.43 -60.26 -7.66
CA ARG A 557 36.17 -61.31 -8.66
C ARG A 557 35.45 -60.78 -9.91
N GLU A 558 35.82 -61.42 -11.01
CA GLU A 558 35.70 -61.13 -12.44
C GLU A 558 34.30 -61.25 -13.09
N PRO A 559 34.17 -60.94 -14.40
CA PRO A 559 32.92 -60.59 -15.07
C PRO A 559 32.28 -61.77 -15.83
N THR A 560 31.03 -61.59 -16.26
CA THR A 560 30.47 -62.40 -17.35
C THR A 560 29.51 -61.59 -18.22
N LYS A 561 29.74 -61.69 -19.52
CA LYS A 561 28.94 -61.12 -20.62
C LYS A 561 27.78 -62.05 -21.00
N LEU A 562 26.81 -61.44 -21.69
CA LEU A 562 26.04 -61.95 -22.85
C LEU A 562 24.61 -62.53 -22.68
N ALA A 563 23.81 -62.21 -23.71
CA ALA A 563 22.54 -62.76 -24.20
C ALA A 563 21.26 -62.32 -23.46
N ALA A 564 20.35 -61.53 -24.04
CA ALA A 564 19.53 -61.69 -25.26
C ALA A 564 18.25 -62.52 -25.04
N ALA A 565 17.12 -61.85 -25.31
CA ALA A 565 15.77 -62.34 -25.63
C ALA A 565 15.02 -63.20 -24.59
N VAL A 566 13.83 -62.74 -24.16
CA VAL A 566 12.56 -63.47 -24.36
C VAL A 566 11.40 -62.50 -24.18
N VAL A 567 10.58 -62.43 -25.23
CA VAL A 567 9.24 -61.85 -25.31
C VAL A 567 8.31 -62.58 -24.35
N ARG A 568 7.56 -61.85 -23.51
CA ARG A 568 6.27 -62.37 -23.02
C ARG A 568 5.25 -61.25 -22.80
N SER A 569 4.21 -61.37 -23.61
CA SER A 569 2.95 -60.63 -23.60
C SER A 569 2.29 -60.66 -22.21
N GLY A 570 1.93 -59.47 -21.70
CA GLY A 570 1.21 -59.28 -20.44
C GLY A 570 -0.04 -58.44 -20.70
N SER A 571 -1.16 -59.14 -20.71
CA SER A 571 -2.56 -58.70 -20.76
C SER A 571 -2.90 -57.31 -20.19
N VAL A 572 -3.57 -56.51 -21.01
CA VAL A 572 -4.32 -55.30 -20.68
C VAL A 572 -5.53 -55.64 -19.80
N PRO A 573 -5.73 -55.02 -18.61
CA PRO A 573 -7.00 -55.09 -17.90
C PRO A 573 -8.00 -54.05 -18.45
N PRO A 574 -9.31 -54.36 -18.48
CA PRO A 574 -10.31 -53.55 -19.17
C PRO A 574 -10.64 -52.26 -18.44
N ALA A 575 -10.84 -51.21 -19.22
CA ALA A 575 -11.30 -49.89 -18.81
C ALA A 575 -12.61 -49.97 -18.00
N ARG A 576 -12.54 -49.58 -16.72
CA ARG A 576 -13.71 -49.33 -15.88
C ARG A 576 -14.38 -48.04 -16.35
N ARG A 577 -15.59 -48.17 -16.91
CA ARG A 577 -16.50 -47.07 -17.23
C ARG A 577 -16.79 -46.27 -15.97
N MET A 578 -16.43 -44.99 -15.95
CA MET A 578 -16.94 -44.03 -14.97
C MET A 578 -18.44 -43.77 -15.22
N PRO A 579 -19.28 -43.76 -14.19
CA PRO A 579 -20.66 -43.28 -14.31
C PRO A 579 -20.70 -41.75 -14.45
N PRO A 580 -21.73 -41.19 -15.13
CA PRO A 580 -21.87 -39.76 -15.35
C PRO A 580 -22.11 -39.00 -14.02
N PRO A 581 -21.67 -37.73 -13.92
CA PRO A 581 -21.84 -36.94 -12.71
C PRO A 581 -23.32 -36.68 -12.44
N GLY A 582 -23.81 -37.24 -11.33
CA GLY A 582 -25.12 -36.94 -10.77
C GLY A 582 -25.22 -35.47 -10.38
N ARG A 583 -26.34 -34.84 -10.77
CA ARG A 583 -26.74 -33.50 -10.35
C ARG A 583 -26.77 -33.43 -8.81
N VAL A 584 -25.83 -32.69 -8.23
CA VAL A 584 -25.89 -32.31 -6.82
C VAL A 584 -26.97 -31.25 -6.67
N GLY A 585 -28.06 -31.64 -6.00
CA GLY A 585 -29.15 -30.76 -5.62
C GLY A 585 -28.68 -29.65 -4.68
N LEU A 586 -29.15 -28.44 -4.94
CA LEU A 586 -28.98 -27.27 -4.08
C LEU A 586 -29.60 -27.54 -2.69
N PRO A 587 -28.91 -27.19 -1.59
CA PRO A 587 -29.53 -27.21 -0.27
C PRO A 587 -30.61 -26.12 -0.20
N SER A 588 -31.81 -26.57 0.13
CA SER A 588 -33.00 -25.79 0.42
C SER A 588 -32.77 -24.74 1.51
N ARG A 589 -33.27 -23.52 1.23
CA ARG A 589 -33.35 -22.34 2.09
C ARG A 589 -33.74 -22.65 3.55
N PRO A 590 -33.06 -22.08 4.56
CA PRO A 590 -33.66 -21.94 5.87
C PRO A 590 -34.71 -20.82 5.84
N ARG A 591 -35.85 -21.19 6.39
CA ARG A 591 -37.09 -20.43 6.60
C ARG A 591 -36.81 -19.11 7.32
N ALA A 592 -37.34 -18.01 6.77
CA ALA A 592 -37.38 -16.71 7.43
C ALA A 592 -38.17 -16.82 8.74
N ARG A 593 -37.53 -16.49 9.86
CA ARG A 593 -38.19 -16.29 11.15
C ARG A 593 -38.47 -14.79 11.25
N SER A 594 -39.75 -14.42 11.15
CA SER A 594 -40.20 -13.05 11.39
C SER A 594 -39.92 -12.67 12.84
N VAL A 595 -38.97 -11.76 13.06
CA VAL A 595 -38.80 -11.10 14.35
C VAL A 595 -39.64 -9.83 14.31
N SER A 596 -40.69 -9.84 15.11
CA SER A 596 -41.55 -8.71 15.44
C SER A 596 -40.73 -7.58 16.06
N LYS A 597 -40.98 -6.35 15.57
CA LYS A 597 -40.58 -5.09 16.22
C LYS A 597 -41.06 -5.05 17.67
N PRO A 598 -40.29 -4.43 18.56
CA PRO A 598 -40.87 -3.55 19.57
C PRO A 598 -40.45 -2.10 19.31
N ALA A 599 -41.46 -1.24 19.31
CA ALA A 599 -41.32 0.19 19.49
C ALA A 599 -40.79 0.48 20.91
N GLY A 600 -39.98 1.54 21.08
CA GLY A 600 -39.56 1.97 22.41
C GLY A 600 -38.47 3.03 22.42
N ASN A 601 -38.90 4.28 22.25
CA ASN A 601 -38.47 5.51 22.92
C ASN A 601 -36.97 5.82 23.16
N PHE A 602 -36.55 6.92 22.53
CA PHE A 602 -35.91 8.10 23.14
C PHE A 602 -35.43 7.96 24.59
N PHE A 603 -34.11 7.99 24.79
CA PHE A 603 -33.38 9.13 25.37
C PHE A 603 -31.89 9.05 24.98
#